data_AF-A0A183JL63-F1
#
_entry.id   AF-A0A183JL63-F1
#
_cell.length_a   1.000
_cell.length_b   1.000
_cell.length_c   1.000
_cell.angle_alpha   90.00
_cell.angle_beta   90.00
_cell.angle_gamma   90.00
#
_symmetry.space_group_name_H-M   'P 1'
#
loop_
_entity.id
_entity.type
_entity.pdbx_description
1 polymer ?
#
loop_
_entity_poly.entity_id
_entity_poly.type
_entity_poly.pdbx_seq_one_letter_code
_entity_poly.pdbx_strand_id
1 'polypeptide(L)'
;MKLKLMKQRTVGETALKRFNTVTHSYTDKLIEFKITLNNNFEVMQDLLKEERKAIMEDNWKEITEALTSMCQEGLGCTKHRHKEWIIMENLDSIQERKNKKTVISNSGTRTEKLKAQAEYTEADK
;
A
#
# COMPACT_ATOMS: atom_id res chain seq x y z
N MET A 1 -28.13 20.67 89.34
CA MET A 1 -27.86 21.16 87.97
C MET A 1 -27.22 20.06 87.13
N LYS A 2 -27.94 19.44 86.17
CA LYS A 2 -27.39 18.35 85.31
C LYS A 2 -27.73 18.50 83.81
N LEU A 3 -28.40 19.59 83.44
CA LEU A 3 -29.02 19.79 82.12
C LEU A 3 -28.12 20.47 81.07
N LYS A 4 -27.00 21.08 81.44
CA LYS A 4 -26.14 21.83 80.49
C LYS A 4 -25.18 20.95 79.68
N LEU A 5 -24.76 19.80 80.20
CA LEU A 5 -23.73 18.97 79.56
C LEU A 5 -24.26 18.18 78.34
N MET A 6 -25.52 17.72 78.38
CA MET A 6 -26.09 16.91 77.29
C MET A 6 -26.20 17.69 75.98
N LYS A 7 -26.54 18.99 76.02
CA LYS A 7 -26.68 19.82 74.81
C LYS A 7 -25.39 19.97 74.00
N GLN A 8 -24.23 20.06 74.67
CA GLN A 8 -22.94 20.19 73.98
C GLN A 8 -22.54 18.89 73.28
N ARG A 9 -22.84 17.73 73.89
CA ARG A 9 -22.62 16.41 73.28
C ARG A 9 -23.44 16.25 71.99
N THR A 10 -24.73 16.61 72.01
CA THR A 10 -25.60 16.49 70.82
C THR A 10 -25.16 17.41 69.68
N VAL A 11 -24.65 18.61 70.00
CA VAL A 11 -24.09 19.55 69.02
C VAL A 11 -22.80 18.99 68.40
N GLY A 12 -21.91 18.40 69.20
CA GLY A 12 -20.68 17.75 68.72
C GLY A 12 -20.95 16.55 67.81
N GLU A 13 -21.91 15.70 68.15
CA GLU A 13 -22.33 14.55 67.32
C GLU A 13 -22.89 15.01 65.96
N THR A 14 -23.64 16.11 65.93
CA THR A 14 -24.17 16.69 64.68
C THR A 14 -23.06 17.28 63.81
N ALA A 15 -22.08 17.96 64.42
CA ALA A 15 -20.92 18.51 63.71
C ALA A 15 -20.05 17.40 63.10
N LEU A 16 -19.80 16.32 63.84
CA LEU A 16 -19.03 15.16 63.37
C LEU A 16 -19.74 14.46 62.20
N LYS A 17 -21.07 14.27 62.29
CA LYS A 17 -21.85 13.68 61.19
C LYS A 17 -21.75 14.53 59.93
N ARG A 18 -21.89 15.86 60.05
CA ARG A 18 -21.75 16.79 58.91
C ARG A 18 -20.34 16.71 58.30
N PHE A 19 -19.30 16.74 59.13
CA PHE A 19 -17.92 16.61 58.67
C PHE A 19 -17.70 15.32 57.87
N ASN A 20 -18.15 14.18 58.41
CA ASN A 20 -18.01 12.88 57.74
C ASN A 20 -18.81 12.79 56.42
N THR A 21 -19.95 13.46 56.32
CA THR A 21 -20.75 13.46 55.09
C THR A 21 -20.07 14.27 53.98
N VAL A 22 -19.47 15.41 54.36
CA VAL A 22 -18.75 16.29 53.41
C VAL A 22 -17.46 15.62 52.93
N THR A 23 -16.70 14.97 53.82
CA THR A 23 -15.48 14.25 53.43
C THR A 23 -15.77 13.06 52.52
N HIS A 24 -16.85 12.32 52.78
CA HIS A 24 -17.29 11.23 51.91
C HIS A 24 -17.66 11.73 50.52
N SER A 25 -18.51 12.77 50.42
CA SER A 25 -18.89 13.37 49.13
C SER A 25 -17.69 13.89 48.32
N TYR A 26 -16.70 14.48 48.98
CA TYR A 26 -15.47 14.91 48.32
C TYR A 26 -14.65 13.72 47.79
N THR A 27 -14.62 12.63 48.54
CA THR A 27 -13.92 11.39 48.16
C THR A 27 -14.57 10.76 46.92
N ASP A 28 -15.90 10.69 46.89
CA ASP A 28 -16.64 10.16 45.74
C ASP A 28 -16.38 10.99 44.47
N LYS A 29 -16.41 12.33 44.59
CA LYS A 29 -16.08 13.25 43.49
C LYS A 29 -14.64 13.09 42.99
N LEU A 30 -13.69 12.85 43.90
CA LEU A 30 -12.30 12.62 43.53
C LEU A 30 -12.13 11.30 42.76
N ILE A 31 -12.86 10.26 43.16
CA ILE A 31 -12.89 8.97 42.47
C ILE A 31 -13.49 9.13 41.07
N GLU A 32 -14.64 9.80 40.95
CA GLU A 32 -15.26 10.09 39.65
C GLU A 32 -14.31 10.87 38.73
N PHE A 33 -13.69 11.93 39.23
CA PHE A 33 -12.70 12.71 38.48
C PHE A 33 -11.54 11.84 37.99
N LYS A 34 -11.02 10.97 38.86
CA LYS A 34 -9.93 10.04 38.50
C LYS A 34 -10.36 9.07 37.40
N ILE A 35 -11.58 8.55 37.45
CA ILE A 35 -12.12 7.65 36.42
C ILE A 35 -12.27 8.40 35.09
N THR A 36 -12.87 9.60 35.10
CA THR A 36 -13.01 10.42 33.88
C THR A 36 -11.65 10.73 33.26
N LEU A 37 -10.67 11.11 34.07
CA LEU A 37 -9.32 11.39 33.59
C LEU A 37 -8.65 10.15 32.99
N ASN A 38 -8.77 8.99 33.64
CA ASN A 38 -8.17 7.76 33.15
C ASN A 38 -8.81 7.31 31.82
N ASN A 39 -10.14 7.38 31.72
CA ASN A 39 -10.86 7.04 30.50
C ASN A 39 -10.44 7.97 29.34
N ASN A 40 -10.30 9.27 29.60
CA ASN A 40 -9.84 10.22 28.59
C ASN A 40 -8.38 9.95 28.17
N PHE A 41 -7.53 9.58 29.11
CA PHE A 41 -6.13 9.23 28.83
C PHE A 41 -6.04 7.98 27.95
N GLU A 42 -6.86 6.96 28.20
CA GLU A 42 -6.93 5.76 27.37
C GLU A 42 -7.34 6.09 25.93
N VAL A 43 -8.39 6.89 25.75
CA VAL A 43 -8.83 7.33 24.41
C VAL A 43 -7.73 8.10 23.67
N MET A 44 -6.99 8.97 24.37
CA MET A 44 -5.87 9.70 23.77
C MET A 44 -4.72 8.78 23.36
N GLN A 45 -4.42 7.75 24.15
CA GLN A 45 -3.38 6.78 23.81
C GLN A 45 -3.74 5.99 22.56
N ASP A 46 -5.00 5.56 22.45
CA ASP A 46 -5.44 4.82 21.28
C ASP A 46 -5.45 5.68 20.02
N LEU A 47 -5.87 6.95 20.13
CA LEU A 47 -5.75 7.92 19.03
C LEU A 47 -4.29 8.08 18.56
N LEU A 48 -3.35 8.23 19.48
CA LEU A 48 -1.92 8.36 19.16
C LEU A 48 -1.34 7.09 18.52
N LYS A 49 -1.82 5.90 18.90
CA LYS A 49 -1.40 4.63 18.26
C LYS A 49 -1.89 4.56 16.83
N GLU A 50 -3.16 4.90 16.58
CA GLU A 50 -3.73 4.90 15.24
C GLU A 50 -3.08 5.95 14.33
N GLU A 51 -2.83 7.16 14.83
CA GLU A 51 -2.11 8.19 14.08
C GLU A 51 -0.68 7.75 13.73
N ARG A 52 0.06 7.20 14.72
CA ARG A 52 1.41 6.66 14.47
C ARG A 52 1.39 5.53 13.45
N LYS A 53 0.38 4.65 13.51
CA LYS A 53 0.21 3.54 12.58
C LYS A 53 -0.05 4.04 11.17
N ALA A 54 -0.95 5.01 11.00
CA ALA A 54 -1.25 5.62 9.69
C ALA A 54 0.00 6.23 9.06
N ILE A 55 0.77 7.02 9.82
CA ILE A 55 2.04 7.62 9.33
C ILE A 55 3.03 6.53 8.90
N MET A 56 3.13 5.44 9.66
CA MET A 56 4.04 4.34 9.34
C MET A 56 3.60 3.56 8.10
N GLU A 57 2.30 3.33 7.93
CA GLU A 57 1.73 2.70 6.72
C GLU A 57 1.97 3.54 5.47
N ASP A 58 1.76 4.86 5.54
CA ASP A 58 2.00 5.77 4.42
C ASP A 58 3.49 5.82 4.04
N ASN A 59 4.40 5.93 5.02
CA ASN A 59 5.84 5.89 4.76
C ASN A 59 6.28 4.56 4.14
N TRP A 60 5.73 3.44 4.64
CA TRP A 60 6.03 2.11 4.10
C TRP A 60 5.54 1.97 2.66
N LYS A 61 4.35 2.51 2.36
CA LYS A 61 3.78 2.55 1.02
C LYS A 61 4.66 3.36 0.07
N GLU A 62 5.09 4.56 0.45
CA GLU A 62 5.97 5.41 -0.36
C GLU A 62 7.30 4.71 -0.69
N ILE A 63 7.93 4.08 0.31
CA ILE A 63 9.18 3.32 0.11
C ILE A 63 8.96 2.14 -0.86
N THR A 64 7.87 1.41 -0.68
CA THR A 64 7.55 0.25 -1.52
C THR A 64 7.28 0.67 -2.97
N GLU A 65 6.56 1.77 -3.17
CA GLU A 65 6.29 2.36 -4.48
C GLU A 65 7.58 2.85 -5.16
N ALA A 66 8.46 3.54 -4.43
CA ALA A 66 9.75 4.00 -4.93
C ALA A 66 10.66 2.82 -5.37
N LEU A 67 10.73 1.76 -4.55
CA LEU A 67 11.48 0.55 -4.90
C LEU A 67 10.89 -0.15 -6.13
N THR A 68 9.56 -0.25 -6.22
CA THR A 68 8.86 -0.85 -7.37
C THR A 68 9.13 -0.06 -8.64
N SER A 69 9.08 1.27 -8.57
CA SER A 69 9.38 2.16 -9.68
C SER A 69 10.83 2.02 -10.13
N MET A 70 11.79 2.02 -9.20
CA MET A 70 13.21 1.80 -9.50
C MET A 70 13.46 0.43 -10.13
N CYS A 71 12.77 -0.61 -9.68
CA CYS A 71 12.83 -1.93 -10.31
C CYS A 71 12.23 -1.93 -11.72
N GLN A 72 11.11 -1.25 -11.97
CA GLN A 72 10.51 -1.14 -13.31
C GLN A 72 11.40 -0.35 -14.28
N GLU A 73 11.99 0.75 -13.80
CA GLU A 73 12.91 1.58 -14.57
C GLU A 73 14.22 0.83 -14.86
N GLY A 74 14.81 0.18 -13.84
CA GLY A 74 16.04 -0.59 -13.95
C GLY A 74 15.90 -1.91 -14.72
N LEU A 75 14.75 -2.59 -14.62
CA LEU A 75 14.45 -3.76 -15.45
C LEU A 75 14.22 -3.39 -16.91
N GLY A 76 13.91 -2.11 -17.19
CA GLY A 76 13.74 -1.57 -18.52
C GLY A 76 12.60 -2.25 -19.27
N CYS A 77 11.57 -1.50 -19.62
CA CYS A 77 10.54 -1.93 -20.57
C CYS A 77 11.08 -2.13 -22.02
N THR A 78 12.22 -2.80 -22.19
CA THR A 78 13.05 -2.75 -23.41
C THR A 78 13.17 -4.08 -24.15
N LYS A 79 12.35 -5.10 -23.88
CA LYS A 79 12.61 -6.46 -24.41
C LYS A 79 11.48 -7.18 -25.14
N HIS A 80 10.33 -6.56 -25.38
CA HIS A 80 9.32 -7.16 -26.28
C HIS A 80 9.52 -6.73 -27.74
N ARG A 81 9.74 -5.43 -27.98
CA ARG A 81 9.79 -4.87 -29.34
C ARG A 81 10.95 -5.35 -30.20
N HIS A 82 12.12 -5.59 -29.61
CA HIS A 82 13.26 -6.12 -30.38
C HIS A 82 13.03 -7.57 -30.82
N LYS A 83 12.42 -8.39 -29.95
CA LYS A 83 12.12 -9.78 -30.26
C LYS A 83 11.02 -9.89 -31.32
N GLU A 84 10.00 -9.03 -31.24
CA GLU A 84 8.95 -8.93 -32.25
C GLU A 84 9.48 -8.46 -33.62
N TRP A 85 10.37 -7.45 -33.63
CA TRP A 85 11.05 -7.00 -34.85
C TRP A 85 11.85 -8.13 -35.50
N ILE A 86 12.65 -8.87 -34.73
CA ILE A 86 13.44 -10.00 -35.23
C ILE A 86 12.53 -11.10 -35.83
N ILE A 87 11.37 -11.37 -35.21
CA ILE A 87 10.43 -12.37 -35.71
C ILE A 87 9.75 -11.89 -37.00
N MET A 88 9.43 -10.60 -37.12
CA MET A 88 8.80 -10.01 -38.29
C MET A 88 9.74 -10.03 -39.51
N GLU A 89 10.99 -9.61 -39.34
CA GLU A 89 12.03 -9.66 -40.38
C GLU A 89 12.29 -11.10 -40.87
N ASN A 90 12.30 -12.07 -39.94
CA ASN A 90 12.41 -13.49 -40.29
C ASN A 90 11.17 -14.02 -41.03
N LEU A 91 9.96 -13.58 -40.67
CA LEU A 91 8.73 -14.02 -41.34
C LEU A 91 8.66 -13.50 -42.78
N ASP A 92 9.00 -12.23 -42.98
CA ASP A 92 8.99 -11.57 -44.30
C ASP A 92 10.01 -12.22 -45.24
N SER A 93 11.23 -12.49 -44.76
CA SER A 93 12.25 -13.19 -45.56
C SER A 93 11.86 -14.63 -45.94
N ILE A 94 11.17 -15.36 -45.04
CA ILE A 94 10.61 -16.69 -45.36
C ILE A 94 9.53 -16.59 -46.44
N GLN A 95 8.66 -15.58 -46.36
CA GLN A 95 7.59 -15.40 -47.33
C GLN A 95 8.14 -15.00 -48.70
N GLU A 96 9.15 -14.13 -48.75
CA GLU A 96 9.83 -13.77 -49.99
C GLU A 96 10.48 -14.98 -50.67
N ARG A 97 11.18 -15.82 -49.90
CA ARG A 97 11.78 -17.05 -50.42
C ARG A 97 10.72 -17.99 -51.00
N LYS A 98 9.56 -18.13 -50.33
CA LYS A 98 8.43 -18.92 -50.84
C LYS A 98 7.91 -18.36 -52.17
N ASN A 99 7.68 -17.05 -52.25
CA ASN A 99 7.17 -16.41 -53.47
C ASN A 99 8.15 -16.57 -54.64
N LYS A 100 9.45 -16.31 -54.44
CA LYS A 100 10.48 -16.46 -55.49
C LYS A 100 10.60 -17.92 -55.96
N LYS A 101 10.47 -18.89 -55.06
CA LYS A 101 10.43 -20.33 -55.41
C LYS A 101 9.21 -20.69 -56.27
N THR A 102 8.05 -20.10 -56.01
CA THR A 102 6.85 -20.29 -56.87
C THR A 102 7.00 -19.64 -58.24
N VAL A 103 7.69 -18.50 -58.34
CA VAL A 103 8.01 -17.86 -59.62
C VAL A 103 8.91 -18.77 -60.47
N ILE A 104 9.93 -19.39 -59.86
CA ILE A 104 10.82 -20.35 -60.54
C ILE A 104 10.07 -21.62 -60.98
N SER A 105 9.13 -22.12 -60.19
CA SER A 105 8.37 -23.32 -60.60
C SER A 105 7.41 -23.05 -61.76
N ASN A 106 6.87 -21.83 -61.82
CA ASN A 106 5.89 -21.42 -62.82
C ASN A 106 6.52 -20.87 -64.11
N SER A 107 7.84 -20.61 -64.14
CA SER A 107 8.54 -20.14 -65.36
C SER A 107 8.44 -21.18 -66.48
N GLY A 108 8.00 -20.75 -67.66
CA GLY A 108 7.62 -21.65 -68.76
C GLY A 108 8.76 -22.01 -69.71
N THR A 109 9.77 -21.15 -69.87
CA THR A 109 10.94 -21.42 -70.71
C THR A 109 12.24 -21.54 -69.91
N ARG A 110 13.20 -22.33 -70.44
CA ARG A 110 14.48 -22.62 -69.79
C ARG A 110 15.30 -21.36 -69.48
N THR A 111 15.17 -20.33 -70.32
CA THR A 111 15.83 -19.02 -70.16
C THR A 111 15.24 -18.21 -69.00
N GLU A 112 13.91 -18.16 -68.87
CA GLU A 112 13.23 -17.47 -67.77
C GLU A 112 13.54 -18.12 -66.42
N LYS A 113 13.65 -19.45 -66.40
CA LYS A 113 14.00 -20.21 -65.21
C LYS A 113 15.41 -19.90 -64.70
N LEU A 114 16.39 -19.77 -65.61
CA LEU A 114 17.76 -19.38 -65.27
C LEU A 114 17.82 -17.95 -64.72
N LYS A 115 17.03 -17.02 -65.28
CA LYS A 115 16.96 -15.63 -64.80
C LYS A 115 16.36 -15.55 -63.39
N ALA A 116 15.20 -16.18 -63.18
CA ALA A 116 14.55 -16.21 -61.87
C ALA A 116 15.41 -16.90 -60.80
N GLN A 117 16.21 -17.91 -61.19
CA GLN A 117 17.13 -18.58 -60.28
C GLN A 117 18.34 -17.71 -59.90
N ALA A 118 18.84 -16.88 -60.81
CA ALA A 118 19.89 -15.90 -60.51
C ALA A 118 19.38 -14.84 -59.50
N GLU A 119 18.18 -14.30 -59.70
CA GLU A 119 17.54 -13.34 -58.79
C GLU A 119 17.28 -13.94 -57.39
N TYR A 120 16.92 -15.22 -57.31
CA TYR A 120 16.77 -15.94 -56.04
C TYR A 120 18.10 -16.05 -55.28
N THR A 121 19.20 -16.35 -55.97
CA THR A 121 20.53 -16.49 -55.32
C THR A 121 21.12 -15.17 -54.83
N GLU A 122 20.73 -14.05 -55.42
CA GLU A 122 21.19 -12.71 -54.99
C GLU A 122 20.48 -12.25 -53.71
N ALA A 123 19.19 -12.58 -53.57
CA ALA A 123 18.41 -12.24 -52.37
C ALA A 123 18.60 -13.19 -51.18
N ASP A 124 19.34 -14.30 -51.35
CA ASP A 124 19.64 -15.27 -50.30
C ASP A 124 21.02 -15.03 -49.63
N LYS A 125 21.75 -14.00 -50.08
CA LYS A 125 22.98 -13.49 -49.45
C LYS A 125 22.65 -12.52 -48.32
#